data_AF-A0A1X4HRW7-F1
#
_entry.id   AF-A0A1X4HRW7-F1
#
_cell.length_a   1.000
_cell.length_b   1.000
_cell.length_c   1.000
_cell.angle_alpha   90.00
_cell.angle_beta   90.00
_cell.angle_gamma   90.00
#
_symmetry.space_group_name_H-M   'P 1'
#
loop_
_entity.id
_entity.type
_entity.pdbx_description
1 polymer ?
#
loop_
_entity_poly.entity_id
_entity_poly.type
_entity_poly.pdbx_seq_one_letter_code
_entity_poly.pdbx_strand_id
1 'polypeptide(L)'
;MGVHPPGPPVWALPGLLRKLAVDRLGMMRDAARLSDAVRVAMGPKKMYIFNRPDYAKHVLADNAANYHKGIGLVESRKILGDGLLTSEGELWRAQRTNVQPAFRPRRIAEQAGAVAA
;
A
#
# COMPACT_ATOMS: atom_id res chain seq x y z
N MET A 1 24.89 -10.22 11.85
CA MET A 1 25.01 -9.39 10.64
C MET A 1 23.64 -9.39 9.96
N GLY A 2 22.90 -8.28 10.00
CA GLY A 2 21.54 -8.25 9.45
C GLY A 2 21.58 -8.24 7.92
N VAL A 3 21.08 -9.30 7.28
CA VAL A 3 20.94 -9.34 5.82
C VAL A 3 19.81 -8.38 5.47
N HIS A 4 20.15 -7.27 4.86
CA HIS A 4 19.18 -6.33 4.34
C HIS A 4 19.13 -6.44 2.81
N PRO A 5 17.95 -6.31 2.19
CA PRO A 5 17.86 -6.31 0.75
C PRO A 5 18.71 -5.17 0.14
N PRO A 6 19.23 -5.36 -1.08
CA PRO A 6 20.00 -4.34 -1.77
C PRO A 6 19.15 -3.09 -1.99
N GLY A 7 19.83 -1.95 -2.14
CA GLY A 7 19.19 -0.65 -2.24
C GLY A 7 19.99 0.28 -3.15
N PRO A 8 19.33 1.25 -3.79
CA PRO A 8 20.06 2.29 -4.49
C PRO A 8 20.95 3.06 -3.49
N PRO A 9 22.14 3.51 -3.90
CA PRO A 9 22.99 4.33 -3.05
C PRO A 9 22.31 5.66 -2.74
N VAL A 10 22.69 6.28 -1.62
CA VAL A 10 22.04 7.52 -1.12
C VAL A 10 22.11 8.70 -2.10
N TRP A 11 23.14 8.76 -2.94
CA TRP A 11 23.27 9.80 -3.97
C TRP A 11 22.22 9.67 -5.09
N ALA A 12 21.64 8.49 -5.29
CA ALA A 12 20.58 8.27 -6.27
C ALA A 12 19.19 8.70 -5.77
N LEU A 13 19.07 9.11 -4.48
CA LEU A 13 17.80 9.47 -3.87
C LEU A 13 17.06 10.63 -4.54
N PRO A 14 17.70 11.74 -4.97
CA PRO A 14 16.97 12.81 -5.65
C PRO A 14 16.26 12.33 -6.92
N GLY A 15 16.93 11.49 -7.72
CA GLY A 15 16.36 10.90 -8.93
C GLY A 15 15.21 9.92 -8.60
N LEU A 16 15.38 9.14 -7.54
CA LEU A 16 14.34 8.23 -7.05
C LEU A 16 13.11 8.97 -6.54
N LEU A 17 13.29 10.06 -5.78
CA LEU A 17 12.20 10.90 -5.28
C LEU A 17 11.46 11.60 -6.43
N ARG A 18 12.19 12.06 -7.45
CA ARG A 18 11.56 12.58 -8.68
C ARG A 18 10.69 11.52 -9.33
N LYS A 19 11.21 10.30 -9.55
CA LYS A 19 10.42 9.20 -10.12
C LYS A 19 9.24 8.83 -9.22
N LEU A 20 9.41 8.78 -7.91
CA LEU A 20 8.29 8.54 -6.98
C LEU A 20 7.16 9.58 -7.16
N ALA A 21 7.50 10.84 -7.44
CA ALA A 21 6.54 11.92 -7.63
C ALA A 21 5.87 11.92 -9.01
N VAL A 22 6.62 11.67 -10.09
CA VAL A 22 6.12 11.88 -11.47
C VAL A 22 6.11 10.62 -12.37
N ASP A 23 6.80 9.55 -11.98
CA ASP A 23 6.89 8.28 -12.73
C ASP A 23 7.02 7.08 -11.78
N ARG A 24 5.94 6.84 -11.03
CA ARG A 24 5.94 5.81 -9.98
C ARG A 24 6.03 4.40 -10.55
N LEU A 25 5.46 4.17 -11.73
CA LEU A 25 5.59 2.88 -12.42
C LEU A 25 7.03 2.64 -12.89
N GLY A 26 7.71 3.64 -13.45
CA GLY A 26 9.13 3.54 -13.78
C GLY A 26 10.00 3.24 -12.57
N MET A 27 9.73 3.90 -11.44
CA MET A 27 10.41 3.60 -10.17
C MET A 27 10.24 2.14 -9.72
N MET A 28 9.01 1.61 -9.78
CA MET A 28 8.73 0.22 -9.42
C MET A 28 9.40 -0.78 -10.38
N ARG A 29 9.42 -0.48 -11.67
CA ARG A 29 10.13 -1.30 -12.68
C ARG A 29 11.63 -1.36 -12.42
N ASP A 30 12.25 -0.24 -12.07
CA ASP A 30 13.67 -0.20 -11.75
C ASP A 30 13.98 -0.96 -10.47
N ALA A 31 13.13 -0.86 -9.44
CA ALA A 31 13.25 -1.66 -8.23
C ALA A 31 13.14 -3.16 -8.52
N ALA A 32 12.19 -3.58 -9.36
CA ALA A 32 12.02 -4.98 -9.75
C ALA A 32 13.22 -5.54 -10.54
N ARG A 33 13.90 -4.70 -11.33
CA ARG A 33 15.14 -5.08 -12.03
C ARG A 33 16.33 -5.25 -11.09
N LEU A 34 16.34 -4.55 -9.96
CA LEU A 34 17.43 -4.62 -8.99
C LEU A 34 17.36 -5.89 -8.14
N SER A 35 16.17 -6.23 -7.62
CA SER A 35 15.97 -7.37 -6.73
C SER A 35 14.49 -7.62 -6.45
N ASP A 36 14.16 -8.83 -6.03
CA ASP A 36 12.84 -9.23 -5.52
C ASP A 36 12.38 -8.42 -4.30
N ALA A 37 13.34 -7.94 -3.51
CA ALA A 37 13.13 -6.99 -2.42
C ALA A 37 14.21 -5.90 -2.47
N VAL A 38 13.78 -4.64 -2.33
CA VAL A 38 14.66 -3.47 -2.37
C VAL A 38 14.46 -2.63 -1.11
N ARG A 39 15.56 -2.24 -0.46
CA ARG A 39 15.56 -1.29 0.66
C ARG A 39 15.99 0.08 0.19
N VAL A 40 15.14 1.08 0.35
CA VAL A 40 15.45 2.49 0.09
C VAL A 40 15.63 3.21 1.42
N ALA A 41 16.79 3.86 1.60
CA ALA A 41 17.03 4.74 2.73
C ALA A 41 16.34 6.09 2.49
N MET A 42 15.28 6.39 3.24
CA MET A 42 14.53 7.65 3.18
C MET A 42 14.85 8.48 4.44
N GLY A 43 16.12 8.81 4.62
CA GLY A 43 16.63 9.46 5.84
C GLY A 43 16.36 8.61 7.09
N PRO A 44 15.62 9.10 8.11
CA PRO A 44 15.34 8.35 9.33
C PRO A 44 14.36 7.18 9.10
N LYS A 45 13.59 7.20 8.00
CA LYS A 45 12.67 6.13 7.64
C LYS A 45 13.29 5.22 6.59
N LYS A 46 12.86 3.96 6.59
CA LYS A 46 13.26 2.96 5.58
C LYS A 46 12.02 2.59 4.79
N MET A 47 12.12 2.60 3.47
CA MET A 47 11.08 2.11 2.58
C MET A 47 11.53 0.78 2.00
N TYR A 48 10.63 -0.21 2.01
CA TYR A 48 10.87 -1.51 1.40
C TYR A 48 9.92 -1.67 0.22
N ILE A 49 10.44 -2.12 -0.91
CA ILE A 49 9.69 -2.43 -2.12
C ILE A 49 9.80 -3.94 -2.34
N PHE A 50 8.66 -4.62 -2.49
CA PHE A 50 8.58 -6.06 -2.73
C PHE A 50 7.99 -6.31 -4.11
N ASN A 51 8.70 -7.08 -4.93
CA ASN A 51 8.39 -7.25 -6.36
C ASN A 51 7.89 -8.66 -6.71
N ARG A 52 7.62 -9.49 -5.69
CA ARG A 52 7.11 -10.86 -5.87
C ARG A 52 5.74 -11.08 -5.25
N PRO A 53 4.90 -11.96 -5.85
CA PRO A 53 3.55 -12.23 -5.37
C PRO A 53 3.51 -12.88 -3.98
N ASP A 54 4.47 -13.74 -3.64
CA ASP A 54 4.60 -14.35 -2.32
C ASP A 54 4.91 -13.30 -1.24
N TYR A 55 5.73 -12.29 -1.55
CA TYR A 55 6.00 -11.19 -0.62
C TYR A 55 4.78 -10.28 -0.45
N ALA A 56 4.07 -9.99 -1.54
CA ALA A 56 2.82 -9.23 -1.48
C ALA A 56 1.77 -9.96 -0.62
N LYS A 57 1.60 -11.28 -0.82
CA LYS A 57 0.70 -12.10 0.00
C LYS A 57 1.10 -12.09 1.47
N HIS A 58 2.39 -12.22 1.76
CA HIS A 58 2.88 -12.17 3.14
C HIS A 58 2.53 -10.85 3.82
N VAL A 59 2.84 -9.72 3.18
CA VAL A 59 2.62 -8.39 3.76
C VAL A 59 1.12 -8.03 3.85
N LEU A 60 0.35 -8.35 2.81
CA LEU A 60 -1.04 -7.88 2.68
C LEU A 60 -2.08 -8.84 3.24
N ALA A 61 -1.75 -10.12 3.44
CA ALA A 61 -2.69 -11.13 3.89
C ALA A 61 -2.15 -11.98 5.04
N ASP A 62 -1.10 -12.77 4.81
CA ASP A 62 -0.70 -13.83 5.76
C ASP A 62 -0.15 -13.25 7.08
N ASN A 63 0.45 -12.06 7.02
CA ASN A 63 1.07 -11.39 8.17
C ASN A 63 0.61 -9.93 8.33
N ALA A 64 -0.60 -9.61 7.87
CA ALA A 64 -1.12 -8.24 7.80
C ALA A 64 -1.11 -7.50 9.16
N ALA A 65 -1.26 -8.21 10.28
CA ALA A 65 -1.26 -7.61 11.62
C ALA A 65 0.08 -6.94 12.02
N ASN A 66 1.19 -7.31 11.36
CA ASN A 66 2.50 -6.69 11.58
C ASN A 66 2.72 -5.42 10.74
N TYR A 67 1.77 -5.06 9.89
CA TYR A 67 1.86 -3.91 9.01
C TYR A 67 0.69 -2.97 9.26
N HIS A 68 1.00 -1.68 9.35
CA HIS A 68 0.01 -0.63 9.56
C HIS A 68 -0.10 0.20 8.29
N LYS A 69 -1.27 0.81 8.07
CA LYS A 69 -1.51 1.73 6.97
C LYS A 69 -0.46 2.84 6.97
N GLY A 70 -0.02 3.17 5.76
CA GLY A 70 1.04 4.15 5.56
C GLY A 70 0.64 5.54 6.05
N ILE A 71 1.67 6.39 6.22
CA ILE A 71 1.56 7.76 6.75
C ILE A 71 0.47 8.56 6.04
N GLY A 72 0.32 8.43 4.71
CA GLY A 72 -0.71 9.15 3.96
C GLY A 72 -2.14 8.81 4.40
N LEU A 73 -2.42 7.55 4.77
CA LEU A 73 -3.73 7.15 5.28
C LEU A 73 -3.93 7.63 6.72
N VAL A 74 -2.87 7.65 7.53
CA VAL A 74 -2.92 8.22 8.89
C VAL A 74 -3.24 9.71 8.84
N GLU A 75 -2.61 10.47 7.95
CA GLU A 75 -2.89 11.89 7.78
C GLU A 75 -4.32 12.14 7.27
N SER A 76 -4.82 11.27 6.37
CA SER A 76 -6.20 11.37 5.87
C SER A 76 -7.26 11.22 6.96
N ARG A 77 -6.95 10.59 8.11
CA ARG A 77 -7.86 10.47 9.26
C ARG A 77 -8.31 11.83 9.79
N LYS A 78 -7.46 12.86 9.69
CA LYS A 78 -7.81 14.23 10.12
C LYS A 78 -8.99 14.83 9.34
N ILE A 79 -9.17 14.38 8.10
CA ILE A 79 -10.20 14.88 7.18
C ILE A 79 -11.40 13.91 7.15
N LEU A 80 -11.12 12.61 7.08
CA LEU A 80 -12.14 11.58 6.85
C LEU A 80 -12.70 10.96 8.13
N GLY A 81 -12.10 11.26 9.29
CA GLY A 81 -12.45 10.61 10.56
C GLY A 81 -12.09 9.13 10.59
N ASP A 82 -12.72 8.38 11.49
CA ASP A 82 -12.58 6.93 11.61
C ASP A 82 -13.55 6.21 10.68
N GLY A 83 -13.03 5.56 9.65
CA GLY A 83 -13.79 4.80 8.68
C GLY A 83 -12.96 3.73 8.00
N LEU A 84 -13.53 3.02 7.02
CA LEU A 84 -12.92 1.84 6.40
C LEU A 84 -11.50 2.11 5.84
N LEU A 85 -11.25 3.33 5.35
CA LEU A 85 -9.94 3.73 4.85
C LEU A 85 -8.94 4.02 5.96
N THR A 86 -9.36 4.55 7.11
CA THR A 86 -8.48 5.15 8.13
C THR A 86 -8.39 4.33 9.42
N SER A 87 -9.39 3.51 9.74
CA SER A 87 -9.43 2.63 10.90
C SER A 87 -8.60 1.36 10.68
N GLU A 88 -8.14 0.72 11.76
CA GLU A 88 -7.32 -0.50 11.75
C GLU A 88 -7.92 -1.56 12.68
N GLY A 89 -7.40 -2.79 12.62
CA GLY A 89 -7.71 -3.84 13.59
C GLY A 89 -9.20 -4.19 13.67
N GLU A 90 -9.72 -4.35 14.89
CA GLU A 90 -11.12 -4.74 15.14
C GLU A 90 -12.13 -3.74 14.58
N LEU A 91 -11.87 -2.44 14.74
CA LEU A 91 -12.77 -1.39 14.24
C LEU A 91 -12.91 -1.48 12.72
N TRP A 92 -11.79 -1.64 12.02
CA TRP A 92 -11.81 -1.84 10.57
C TRP A 92 -12.56 -3.13 10.17
N ARG A 93 -12.36 -4.24 10.90
CA ARG A 93 -13.05 -5.51 10.62
C ARG A 93 -14.57 -5.40 10.81
N ALA A 94 -15.02 -4.75 11.88
CA ALA A 94 -16.43 -4.50 12.14
C ALA A 94 -17.06 -3.64 11.03
N GLN A 95 -16.42 -2.51 10.68
CA GLN A 95 -16.87 -1.63 9.61
C GLN A 95 -16.93 -2.36 8.26
N ARG A 96 -15.88 -3.14 7.92
CA ARG A 96 -15.84 -3.93 6.68
C ARG A 96 -16.98 -4.94 6.61
N THR A 97 -17.24 -5.64 7.70
CA THR A 97 -18.31 -6.65 7.79
C THR A 97 -19.68 -6.00 7.58
N ASN A 98 -19.93 -4.85 8.20
CA ASN A 98 -21.20 -4.13 8.07
C ASN A 98 -21.44 -3.61 6.65
N VAL A 99 -20.39 -3.20 5.94
CA VAL A 99 -20.49 -2.61 4.58
C VAL A 99 -20.55 -3.69 3.48
N GLN A 100 -19.95 -4.86 3.70
CA GLN A 100 -19.84 -5.95 2.71
C GLN A 100 -21.18 -6.30 2.00
N PRO A 101 -22.33 -6.41 2.69
CA PRO A 101 -23.61 -6.73 2.05
C PRO A 101 -24.06 -5.77 0.95
N ALA A 102 -23.65 -4.49 1.00
CA ALA A 102 -23.95 -3.51 -0.05
C ALA A 102 -23.23 -3.83 -1.37
N PHE A 103 -22.13 -4.58 -1.32
CA PHE A 103 -21.31 -4.95 -2.47
C PHE A 103 -21.57 -6.39 -2.97
N ARG A 104 -22.71 -6.98 -2.61
CA ARG A 104 -23.12 -8.29 -3.16
C ARG A 104 -23.47 -8.18 -4.64
N PRO A 105 -23.24 -9.22 -5.47
CA PRO A 105 -23.47 -9.16 -6.92
C PRO A 105 -24.86 -8.64 -7.31
N ARG A 106 -25.92 -9.07 -6.60
CA ARG A 106 -27.29 -8.58 -6.84
C ARG A 106 -27.42 -7.07 -6.63
N ARG A 107 -26.84 -6.53 -5.56
CA ARG A 107 -26.86 -5.08 -5.26
C ARG A 107 -26.09 -4.29 -6.30
N ILE A 108 -24.93 -4.81 -6.74
CA ILE A 108 -24.13 -4.16 -7.79
C ILE A 108 -24.93 -4.10 -9.10
N ALA A 109 -25.60 -5.20 -9.48
CA ALA A 109 -26.43 -5.24 -10.67
C ALA A 109 -27.58 -4.22 -10.63
N GLU A 110 -28.23 -4.04 -9.47
CA GLU A 110 -29.27 -3.03 -9.26
C GLU A 110 -28.75 -1.59 -9.43
N GLN A 111 -27.50 -1.33 -9.05
CA GLN A 111 -26.88 0.00 -9.15
C GLN A 111 -26.29 0.30 -10.53
N ALA A 112 -26.11 -0.71 -11.39
CA ALA A 112 -25.42 -0.55 -12.67
C ALA A 112 -26.05 0.53 -13.57
N GLY A 113 -27.38 0.60 -13.60
CA GLY A 113 -28.11 1.61 -14.39
C GLY A 113 -27.88 3.05 -13.94
N ALA A 114 -27.60 3.28 -12.64
CA ALA A 114 -27.31 4.61 -12.11
C ALA A 114 -25.88 5.09 -12.39
N VAL A 115 -24.95 4.16 -12.63
CA VAL A 115 -23.53 4.46 -12.90
C VAL A 115 -23.24 4.55 -14.40
N ALA A 116 -23.99 3.81 -15.23
CA ALA A 116 -23.78 3.75 -16.67
C ALA A 116 -24.51 4.84 -17.48
N ALA A 117 -25.31 5.68 -16.82
CA ALA A 117 -25.97 6.85 -17.42
C ALA A 117 -25.02 8.06 -17.44
#